data_AF-A0A533QD27-F1
#
_entry.id   AF-A0A533QD27-F1
#
_cell.length_a   1.000
_cell.length_b   1.000
_cell.length_c   1.000
_cell.angle_alpha   90.00
_cell.angle_beta   90.00
_cell.angle_gamma   90.00
#
_symmetry.space_group_name_H-M   'P 1'
#
loop_
_entity.id
_entity.type
_entity.pdbx_description
1 polymer ?
#
loop_
_entity_poly.entity_id
_entity_poly.type
_entity_poly.pdbx_seq_one_letter_code
_entity_poly.pdbx_strand_id
1 'polypeptide(L)' 'MKYLYTAENCPKCESLKKKYKTEGVQFIERDADRIKRPDDEIDREALVQASMQNMELPVEVDM' A
#
# COMPACT_ATOMS: atom_id res chain seq x y z
N MET A 1 9.70 8.52 -1.25
CA MET A 1 9.78 7.23 -0.52
C MET A 1 8.40 6.57 -0.63
N LYS A 2 8.30 5.32 -1.08
CA LYS A 2 6.98 4.70 -1.39
C LYS A 2 6.39 4.01 -0.16
N TYR A 3 5.10 4.19 0.09
CA TYR A 3 4.35 3.43 1.09
C TYR A 3 3.47 2.41 0.38
N LEU A 4 3.50 1.19 0.87
CA LEU A 4 2.78 0.06 0.30
C LEU A 4 1.85 -0.52 1.35
N TYR A 5 0.55 -0.32 1.17
CA TYR A 5 -0.48 -0.86 2.05
C TYR A 5 -0.88 -2.25 1.58
N THR A 6 -0.75 -3.23 2.47
CA THR A 6 -1.01 -4.63 2.18
C THR A 6 -1.77 -5.30 3.31
N ALA A 7 -2.40 -6.43 3.02
CA ALA A 7 -3.09 -7.25 4.02
C ALA A 7 -2.56 -8.68 3.98
N GLU A 8 -2.80 -9.43 5.06
CA GLU A 8 -2.58 -10.86 5.09
C GLU A 8 -3.35 -11.55 3.94
N ASN A 9 -2.75 -12.59 3.36
CA ASN A 9 -3.33 -13.34 2.24
C ASN A 9 -3.67 -12.48 1.00
N CYS A 10 -2.81 -11.54 0.64
CA CYS A 10 -2.90 -10.76 -0.60
C CYS A 10 -1.82 -11.20 -1.64
N PRO A 11 -2.14 -12.10 -2.59
CA PRO A 11 -1.16 -12.57 -3.59
C PRO A 11 -0.61 -11.45 -4.49
N LYS A 12 -1.44 -10.44 -4.82
CA LYS A 12 -1.03 -9.26 -5.59
C LYS A 12 0.03 -8.45 -4.83
N CYS A 13 -0.17 -8.27 -3.53
CA CYS A 13 0.75 -7.57 -2.65
C CYS A 13 2.12 -8.26 -2.61
N GLU A 14 2.14 -9.59 -2.41
CA GLU A 14 3.37 -10.36 -2.39
C GLU A 14 4.11 -10.32 -3.73
N SER A 15 3.37 -10.37 -4.84
CA SER A 15 3.94 -10.24 -6.19
C SER A 15 4.58 -8.87 -6.41
N LEU A 16 3.92 -7.80 -5.96
CA LEU A 16 4.43 -6.44 -6.09
C LEU A 16 5.65 -6.18 -5.18
N LYS A 17 5.63 -6.66 -3.93
CA LYS A 17 6.79 -6.62 -3.02
C LYS A 17 8.01 -7.30 -3.63
N LYS A 18 7.83 -8.48 -4.23
CA LYS A 18 8.91 -9.19 -4.93
C LYS A 18 9.45 -8.38 -6.10
N LYS A 19 8.57 -7.78 -6.92
CA LYS A 19 8.97 -6.90 -8.02
C LYS A 19 9.82 -5.73 -7.53
N TYR A 20 9.38 -5.01 -6.50
CA TYR A 20 10.13 -3.89 -5.93
C TYR A 20 11.49 -4.30 -5.37
N LYS A 21 11.56 -5.45 -4.69
CA LYS A 21 12.83 -6.00 -4.21
C LYS A 21 13.78 -6.28 -5.37
N THR A 22 13.29 -6.86 -6.47
CA THR A 22 14.09 -7.13 -7.68
C THR A 22 14.54 -5.85 -8.39
N GLU A 23 13.69 -4.83 -8.42
CA GLU A 23 13.96 -3.53 -9.07
C GLU A 23 14.77 -2.57 -8.17
N GLY A 24 15.05 -2.94 -6.92
CA GLY A 24 15.75 -2.08 -5.96
C GLY A 24 14.90 -0.90 -5.47
N VAL A 25 13.59 -0.96 -5.63
CA VAL A 25 12.65 0.08 -5.18
C VAL A 25 12.50 -0.01 -3.66
N GLN A 26 12.81 1.09 -2.97
CA GLN A 26 12.62 1.20 -1.52
C GLN A 26 11.15 1.52 -1.21
N PHE A 27 10.53 0.70 -0.38
CA PHE A 27 9.17 0.91 0.10
C PHE A 27 9.05 0.61 1.59
N ILE A 28 8.09 1.27 2.24
CA ILE A 28 7.66 0.99 3.61
C ILE A 28 6.33 0.26 3.53
N GLU A 29 6.29 -0.94 4.09
CA GLU A 29 5.04 -1.71 4.19
C GLU A 29 4.20 -1.22 5.36
N ARG A 30 2.88 -1.07 5.13
CA ARG A 30 1.88 -0.75 6.15
C ARG A 30 0.70 -1.70 6.04
N ASP A 31 0.02 -1.91 7.17
CA ASP A 31 -1.22 -2.67 7.21
C ASP A 31 -2.35 -1.89 6.53
N ALA A 32 -3.05 -2.52 5.59
CA ALA A 32 -4.19 -1.95 4.90
C ALA A 32 -5.38 -1.63 5.83
N ASP A 33 -5.48 -2.25 7.01
CA ASP A 33 -6.50 -1.89 8.00
C ASP A 33 -6.36 -0.44 8.50
N ARG A 34 -5.16 0.15 8.41
CA ARG A 34 -4.94 1.57 8.70
C ARG A 34 -5.70 2.48 7.75
N ILE A 35 -6.01 2.02 6.54
CA ILE A 35 -6.82 2.80 5.58
C ILE A 35 -8.24 3.02 6.13
N LYS A 36 -8.78 2.05 6.89
CA LYS A 36 -10.12 2.12 7.49
C LYS A 36 -10.18 3.13 8.64
N ARG A 37 -9.04 3.37 9.30
CA ARG A 37 -8.87 4.38 10.36
C ARG A 37 -7.54 5.11 10.16
N PRO A 38 -7.53 6.15 9.30
CA PRO A 38 -6.31 6.88 9.01
C PRO A 38 -5.76 7.58 10.25
N ASP A 39 -4.52 7.24 10.64
CA ASP A 39 -3.84 7.85 11.78
C ASP A 39 -3.00 9.06 11.35
N ASP A 40 -2.46 9.04 10.13
CA ASP A 40 -1.62 10.10 9.56
C ASP A 40 -2.05 10.53 8.14
N GLU A 41 -1.38 11.56 7.60
CA GLU A 41 -1.68 12.10 6.27
C GLU A 41 -1.43 11.08 5.15
N ILE A 42 -0.49 10.16 5.33
CA ILE A 42 -0.17 9.11 4.37
C ILE A 42 -1.29 8.06 4.35
N ASP A 43 -1.83 7.72 5.52
CA ASP A 43 -3.00 6.83 5.60
C ASP A 43 -4.24 7.48 4.95
N ARG A 44 -4.39 8.81 5.05
CA ARG A 44 -5.48 9.55 4.37
C ARG A 44 -5.32 9.53 2.87
N GLU A 45 -4.11 9.74 2.36
CA GLU A 45 -3.83 9.66 0.93
C GLU A 45 -4.02 8.24 0.41
N ALA A 46 -3.63 7.23 1.19
CA ALA A 46 -3.91 5.84 0.91
C ALA A 46 -5.41 5.56 0.82
N LEU A 47 -6.24 6.15 1.68
CA LEU A 47 -7.70 6.02 1.60
C LEU A 47 -8.27 6.62 0.31
N VAL A 48 -7.76 7.77 -0.15
CA VAL A 48 -8.18 8.36 -1.41
C VAL A 48 -7.81 7.45 -2.58
N GLN A 49 -6.55 7.00 -2.62
CA GLN A 49 -6.04 6.09 -3.66
C GLN A 49 -6.78 4.74 -3.67
N ALA A 50 -7.02 4.16 -2.49
CA ALA A 50 -7.79 2.94 -2.33
C ALA A 50 -9.21 3.13 -2.86
N SER A 51 -9.86 4.24 -2.52
CA SER A 51 -11.23 4.54 -2.97
C SER A 51 -11.32 4.64 -4.49
N MET A 52 -10.29 5.18 -5.15
CA MET A 52 -10.20 5.19 -6.62
C MET A 52 -10.00 3.79 -7.23
N GLN A 53 -9.41 2.88 -6.46
CA GLN A 53 -9.12 1.50 -6.86
C GLN A 53 -10.16 0.49 -6.33
N ASN A 54 -11.38 0.93 -6.01
CA ASN A 54 -12.44 0.09 -5.43
C ASN A 54 -12.03 -0.64 -4.13
N MET A 55 -11.12 -0.05 -3.37
CA MET A 55 -10.49 -0.62 -2.17
C MET A 55 -9.75 -1.94 -2.44
N GLU A 56 -9.26 -2.17 -3.66
CA GLU A 56 -8.36 -3.28 -3.96
C GLU A 56 -6.94 -3.02 -3.42
N LEU A 57 -6.30 -4.11 -3.01
CA LEU A 57 -4.91 -4.12 -2.59
C LEU A 57 -4.01 -4.73 -3.67
N PRO A 58 -2.72 -4.35 -3.72
CA PRO A 58 -2.05 -3.38 -2.85
C PRO A 58 -2.36 -1.92 -3.21
N VAL A 59 -2.27 -1.03 -2.23
CA VAL A 59 -2.37 0.43 -2.46
C VAL A 59 -0.99 1.05 -2.31
N GLU A 60 -0.60 1.82 -3.32
CA GLU A 60 0.68 2.51 -3.40
C GLU A 60 0.47 4.01 -3.13
N VAL A 61 1.29 4.58 -2.25
CA VAL A 61 1.35 6.03 -2.02
C VAL A 61 2.77 6.51 -2.21
N ASP A 62 2.96 7.46 -3.11
CA ASP A 62 4.24 8.10 -3.37
C ASP A 62 4.36 9.37 -2.54
N MET A 63 5.47 9.50 -1.80
CA MET A 63 5.82 10.67 -0.97
C MET A 63 7.12 11.32 -1.47
#